data_AF-A0A9P0KGH1-F1
#
_entry.id   AF-A0A9P0KGH1-F1
#
_cell.length_a   1.000
_cell.length_b   1.000
_cell.length_c   1.000
_cell.angle_alpha   90.00
_cell.angle_beta   90.00
_cell.angle_gamma   90.00
#
_symmetry.space_group_name_H-M   'P 1'
#
loop_
_entity.id
_entity.type
_entity.pdbx_description
1 polymer ?
#
loop_
_entity_poly.entity_id
_entity_poly.type
_entity_poly.pdbx_seq_one_letter_code
_entity_poly.pdbx_strand_id
1 'polypeptide(L)'
;MARTRQTTPQTKEEGLRKKREAERRRYYRLKQDPVGREQLRQKEIAQYLRKKEKEVIKPIEDLSERDKRRKRKQWREYSQKYRNKKRQIRMENERLVRRMHEDTPPLSEEERESLPTTPENHQSVSGKRRYATNRKRRSRENKYKHELIKKLQLKVQKYKQRYHRLKNIKLNKNDPSSPRGRAIQILDEDKKIVAKKLLFAEVMSDQLKKIMKT
;
A
#
# COMPACT_ATOMS: atom_id res chain seq x y z
N MET A 1 -32.29 5.14 -68.08
CA MET A 1 -33.10 5.93 -67.13
C MET A 1 -32.49 5.84 -65.73
N ALA A 2 -31.93 6.94 -65.23
CA ALA A 2 -31.29 6.97 -63.90
C ALA A 2 -32.36 7.13 -62.81
N ARG A 3 -32.45 6.17 -61.88
CA ARG A 3 -33.35 6.26 -60.72
C ARG A 3 -32.78 7.27 -59.72
N THR A 4 -33.35 8.46 -59.69
CA THR A 4 -33.10 9.45 -58.63
C THR A 4 -33.63 8.90 -57.30
N ARG A 5 -32.73 8.52 -56.38
CA ARG A 5 -33.11 8.12 -55.02
C ARG A 5 -33.58 9.38 -54.27
N GLN A 6 -34.87 9.48 -54.02
CA GLN A 6 -35.39 10.48 -53.08
C GLN A 6 -34.87 10.13 -51.67
N THR A 7 -33.94 10.93 -51.15
CA THR A 7 -33.47 10.82 -49.77
C THR A 7 -34.36 11.70 -48.90
N THR A 8 -35.18 11.08 -48.04
CA THR A 8 -35.90 11.81 -47.00
C THR A 8 -34.90 12.48 -46.05
N PRO A 9 -35.11 13.75 -45.67
CA PRO A 9 -34.22 14.45 -44.75
C PRO A 9 -34.32 13.81 -43.37
N GLN A 10 -33.23 13.20 -42.92
CA GLN A 10 -33.17 12.58 -41.60
C GLN A 10 -33.28 13.64 -40.51
N THR A 11 -34.04 13.33 -39.45
CA THR A 11 -34.06 14.17 -38.26
C THR A 11 -32.66 14.25 -37.63
N LYS A 12 -32.35 15.37 -36.99
CA LYS A 12 -31.05 15.62 -36.35
C LYS A 12 -30.67 14.49 -35.38
N GLU A 13 -31.65 13.95 -34.65
CA GLU A 13 -31.44 12.86 -33.70
C GLU A 13 -31.06 11.53 -34.38
N GLU A 14 -31.71 11.18 -35.48
CA GLU A 14 -31.36 9.98 -36.25
C GLU A 14 -29.96 10.07 -36.84
N GLY A 15 -29.57 11.25 -37.34
CA GLY A 15 -28.22 11.53 -37.78
C GLY A 15 -27.19 11.31 -36.66
N LEU A 16 -27.48 11.79 -35.44
CA LEU A 16 -26.64 11.56 -34.27
C LEU A 16 -26.58 10.07 -33.88
N ARG A 17 -27.69 9.34 -33.96
CA ARG A 17 -27.73 7.91 -33.63
C ARG A 17 -26.86 7.10 -34.58
N LYS A 18 -26.97 7.36 -35.89
CA LYS A 18 -26.13 6.74 -36.92
C LYS A 18 -24.65 7.02 -36.70
N LYS A 19 -24.28 8.26 -36.34
CA LYS A 19 -22.89 8.61 -36.00
C LYS A 19 -22.38 7.81 -34.79
N ARG A 20 -23.17 7.71 -33.71
CA ARG A 20 -22.80 6.90 -32.52
C ARG A 20 -22.65 5.42 -32.84
N GLU A 21 -23.51 4.86 -33.69
CA GLU A 21 -23.42 3.45 -34.10
C GLU A 21 -22.20 3.19 -35.00
N ALA A 22 -21.91 4.09 -35.94
CA ALA A 22 -20.73 4.01 -36.79
C ALA A 22 -19.43 4.11 -35.97
N GLU A 23 -19.39 5.01 -34.98
CA GLU A 23 -18.28 5.13 -34.04
C GLU A 23 -18.11 3.85 -33.20
N ARG A 24 -19.20 3.30 -32.65
CA ARG A 24 -19.17 2.02 -31.91
C ARG A 24 -18.61 0.90 -32.77
N ARG A 25 -19.02 0.79 -34.04
CA ARG A 25 -18.50 -0.20 -34.99
C ARG A 25 -17.03 0.03 -35.32
N ARG A 26 -16.60 1.27 -35.52
CA ARG A 26 -15.17 1.61 -35.71
C ARG A 26 -14.34 1.19 -34.49
N TYR A 27 -14.80 1.53 -33.29
CA TYR A 27 -14.08 1.20 -32.05
C TYR A 27 -14.01 -0.31 -31.82
N TYR A 28 -15.08 -1.03 -32.11
CA TYR A 28 -15.11 -2.49 -32.01
C TYR A 28 -14.09 -3.14 -32.95
N ARG A 29 -14.04 -2.72 -34.23
CA ARG A 29 -13.04 -3.18 -35.19
C ARG A 29 -11.61 -2.93 -34.71
N LEU A 30 -11.34 -1.72 -34.21
CA LEU A 30 -10.02 -1.35 -33.70
C LEU A 30 -9.59 -2.15 -32.47
N LYS A 31 -10.56 -2.60 -31.66
CA LYS A 31 -10.31 -3.42 -30.47
C LYS A 31 -10.09 -4.90 -30.79
N GLN A 32 -10.66 -5.38 -31.89
CA GLN A 32 -10.48 -6.76 -32.38
C GLN A 32 -9.12 -6.95 -33.06
N ASP A 33 -8.60 -5.92 -33.73
CA ASP A 33 -7.25 -5.93 -34.31
C ASP A 33 -6.17 -5.81 -33.20
N PRO A 34 -5.21 -6.74 -33.10
CA PRO A 34 -4.13 -6.68 -32.12
C PRO A 34 -3.27 -5.42 -32.22
N VAL A 35 -2.99 -4.92 -33.44
CA VAL A 35 -2.16 -3.72 -33.63
C VAL A 35 -2.94 -2.47 -33.21
N GLY A 36 -4.17 -2.32 -33.69
CA GLY A 36 -5.07 -1.23 -33.28
C GLY A 36 -5.35 -1.20 -31.77
N ARG A 37 -5.44 -2.37 -31.12
CA ARG A 37 -5.63 -2.48 -29.68
C ARG A 37 -4.44 -1.97 -28.89
N GLU A 38 -3.21 -2.28 -29.32
CA GLU A 38 -2.01 -1.79 -28.65
C GLU A 38 -1.85 -0.27 -28.82
N GLN A 39 -2.15 0.26 -30.01
CA GLN A 39 -2.18 1.71 -30.24
C GLN A 39 -3.20 2.43 -29.34
N LEU A 40 -4.40 1.86 -29.16
CA LEU A 40 -5.40 2.38 -28.22
C LEU A 40 -4.86 2.40 -26.79
N ARG A 41 -4.25 1.29 -26.35
CA ARG A 41 -3.66 1.20 -25.01
C ARG A 41 -2.58 2.25 -24.81
N GLN A 42 -1.65 2.40 -25.75
CA GLN A 42 -0.59 3.41 -25.68
C GLN A 42 -1.16 4.83 -25.60
N LYS A 43 -2.20 5.13 -26.40
CA LYS A 43 -2.90 6.42 -26.35
C LYS A 43 -3.56 6.67 -25.01
N GLU A 44 -4.21 5.67 -24.42
CA GLU A 44 -4.81 5.77 -23.09
C GLU A 44 -3.77 6.01 -22.00
N ILE A 45 -2.64 5.30 -22.05
CA ILE A 45 -1.51 5.48 -21.13
C ILE A 45 -0.96 6.91 -21.25
N ALA A 46 -0.70 7.38 -22.47
CA ALA A 46 -0.20 8.74 -22.70
C ALA A 46 -1.17 9.80 -22.19
N GLN A 47 -2.48 9.63 -22.38
CA GLN A 47 -3.49 10.54 -21.82
C GLN A 47 -3.52 10.51 -20.30
N TYR A 48 -3.38 9.34 -19.68
CA TYR A 48 -3.33 9.20 -18.23
C TYR A 48 -2.11 9.92 -17.65
N LEU A 49 -0.93 9.74 -18.26
CA LEU A 49 0.31 10.42 -17.87
C LEU A 49 0.16 11.94 -17.97
N ARG A 50 -0.35 12.45 -19.09
CA ARG A 50 -0.64 13.89 -19.27
C ARG A 50 -1.60 14.44 -18.21
N LYS A 51 -2.61 13.67 -17.81
CA LYS A 51 -3.55 14.09 -16.75
C LYS A 51 -2.93 14.05 -15.35
N LYS A 52 -1.98 13.14 -15.13
CA LYS A 52 -1.19 13.05 -13.90
C LYS A 52 -0.22 14.22 -13.79
N GLU A 53 0.49 14.54 -14.88
CA GLU A 53 1.39 15.71 -14.97
C GLU A 53 0.65 17.03 -14.74
N LYS A 54 -0.57 17.18 -15.29
CA LYS A 54 -1.43 18.36 -15.07
C LYS A 54 -2.11 18.39 -13.70
N GLU A 55 -1.77 17.47 -12.78
CA GLU A 55 -2.36 17.28 -11.45
C GLU A 55 -3.90 17.11 -11.41
N VAL A 56 -4.53 16.89 -12.56
CA VAL A 56 -5.97 16.61 -12.67
C VAL A 56 -6.28 15.26 -12.01
N ILE A 57 -5.34 14.32 -12.08
CA ILE A 57 -5.41 13.02 -11.39
C ILE A 57 -4.30 12.97 -10.34
N LYS A 58 -4.69 13.04 -9.07
CA LYS A 58 -3.78 12.85 -7.94
C LYS A 58 -3.73 11.38 -7.52
N PRO A 59 -2.55 10.84 -7.18
CA PRO A 59 -2.46 9.52 -6.56
C PRO A 59 -3.14 9.56 -5.19
N ILE A 60 -3.54 8.39 -4.66
CA ILE A 60 -4.33 8.35 -3.44
C ILE A 60 -3.58 8.91 -2.23
N GLU A 61 -2.25 8.83 -2.22
CA GLU A 61 -1.38 9.34 -1.17
C GLU A 61 -1.53 10.86 -1.02
N ASP A 62 -1.59 11.56 -2.15
CA ASP A 62 -1.66 13.03 -2.26
C ASP A 62 -3.10 13.58 -2.11
N LEU A 63 -4.11 12.71 -1.98
CA LEU A 63 -5.49 13.14 -1.75
C LEU A 63 -5.71 13.54 -0.29
N SER A 64 -6.55 14.56 -0.05
CA SER A 64 -7.09 14.86 1.28
C SER A 64 -7.85 13.67 1.85
N GLU A 65 -7.89 13.53 3.18
CA GLU A 65 -8.64 12.45 3.84
C GLU A 65 -10.13 12.43 3.46
N ARG A 66 -10.73 13.60 3.20
CA ARG A 66 -12.11 13.69 2.73
C ARG A 66 -12.26 13.07 1.33
N ASP A 67 -11.33 13.35 0.43
CA ASP A 67 -11.33 12.78 -0.92
C ASP A 67 -10.99 11.30 -0.95
N LYS A 68 -10.04 10.86 -0.11
CA LYS A 68 -9.76 9.44 0.10
C LYS A 68 -11.02 8.70 0.55
N ARG A 69 -11.80 9.26 1.49
CA ARG A 69 -13.09 8.68 1.92
C ARG A 69 -14.08 8.59 0.75
N ARG A 70 -14.22 9.66 -0.05
CA ARG A 70 -15.09 9.69 -1.23
C ARG A 70 -14.69 8.63 -2.26
N LYS A 71 -13.39 8.52 -2.60
CA LYS A 71 -12.87 7.49 -3.51
C LYS A 71 -13.12 6.09 -2.98
N ARG A 72 -12.88 5.82 -1.69
CA ARG A 72 -13.20 4.53 -1.06
C ARG A 72 -14.69 4.19 -1.15
N LYS A 73 -15.58 5.17 -0.94
CA LYS A 73 -17.03 4.98 -1.11
C LYS A 73 -17.36 4.58 -2.55
N GLN A 74 -16.85 5.33 -3.52
CA GLN A 74 -17.03 5.06 -4.95
C GLN A 74 -16.49 3.67 -5.35
N TRP A 75 -15.34 3.25 -4.82
CA TRP A 75 -14.80 1.91 -5.04
C TRP A 75 -15.69 0.80 -4.49
N ARG A 76 -16.29 1.00 -3.32
CA ARG A 76 -17.26 0.05 -2.75
C ARG A 76 -18.49 -0.06 -3.64
N GLU A 77 -19.04 1.05 -4.10
CA GLU A 77 -20.19 1.09 -5.00
C GLU A 77 -19.89 0.37 -6.33
N TYR A 78 -18.76 0.67 -6.96
CA TYR A 78 -18.35 0.02 -8.21
C TYR A 78 -18.10 -1.47 -8.04
N SER A 79 -17.45 -1.85 -6.93
CA SER A 79 -17.24 -3.26 -6.58
C SER A 79 -18.57 -3.99 -6.38
N GLN A 80 -19.53 -3.36 -5.69
CA GLN A 80 -20.84 -3.95 -5.46
C GLN A 80 -21.61 -4.08 -6.78
N LYS A 81 -21.62 -3.03 -7.61
CA LYS A 81 -22.25 -3.05 -8.93
C LYS A 81 -21.69 -4.15 -9.82
N TYR A 82 -20.36 -4.31 -9.85
CA TYR A 82 -19.70 -5.38 -10.60
C TYR A 82 -20.09 -6.78 -10.08
N ARG A 83 -20.07 -6.98 -8.76
CA ARG A 83 -20.46 -8.26 -8.13
C ARG A 83 -21.92 -8.60 -8.42
N ASN A 84 -22.81 -7.63 -8.30
CA ASN A 84 -24.23 -7.80 -8.59
C ASN A 84 -24.45 -8.15 -10.07
N LYS A 85 -23.78 -7.45 -11.00
CA LYS A 85 -23.82 -7.78 -12.43
C LYS A 85 -23.35 -9.20 -12.70
N LYS A 86 -22.23 -9.62 -12.10
CA LYS A 86 -21.72 -10.99 -12.24
C LYS A 86 -22.67 -12.04 -11.68
N ARG A 87 -23.34 -11.74 -10.55
CA ARG A 87 -24.38 -12.60 -9.99
C ARG A 87 -25.59 -12.71 -10.92
N GLN A 88 -26.05 -11.60 -11.48
CA GLN A 88 -27.17 -11.58 -12.43
C GLN A 88 -26.86 -12.43 -13.67
N ILE A 89 -25.69 -12.22 -14.29
CA ILE A 89 -25.26 -13.03 -15.45
C ILE A 89 -25.24 -14.52 -15.09
N ARG A 90 -24.75 -14.88 -13.91
CA ARG A 90 -24.74 -16.28 -13.46
C ARG A 90 -26.17 -16.83 -13.36
N MET A 91 -27.07 -16.12 -12.70
CA MET A 91 -28.47 -16.53 -12.55
C MET A 91 -29.18 -16.63 -13.91
N GLU A 92 -28.91 -15.71 -14.82
CA GLU A 92 -29.46 -15.71 -16.18
C GLU A 92 -28.98 -16.91 -16.98
N ASN A 93 -27.67 -17.23 -16.90
CA ASN A 93 -27.12 -18.43 -17.51
C ASN A 93 -27.73 -19.71 -16.90
N GLU A 94 -27.87 -19.78 -15.57
CA GLU A 94 -28.50 -20.92 -14.90
C GLU A 94 -29.97 -21.09 -15.35
N ARG A 95 -30.72 -20.00 -15.49
CA ARG A 95 -32.10 -20.03 -16.02
C ARG A 95 -32.15 -20.46 -17.48
N LEU A 96 -31.20 -20.00 -18.30
CA LEU A 96 -31.10 -20.42 -19.70
C LEU A 96 -30.85 -21.92 -19.79
N VAL A 97 -29.89 -22.44 -19.02
CA VAL A 97 -29.57 -23.87 -18.96
C VAL A 97 -30.80 -24.69 -18.53
N ARG A 98 -31.54 -24.24 -17.50
CA ARG A 98 -32.78 -24.91 -17.09
C ARG A 98 -33.82 -24.97 -18.19
N ARG A 99 -34.08 -23.86 -18.89
CA ARG A 99 -35.03 -23.85 -20.03
C ARG A 99 -34.59 -24.80 -21.15
N MET A 100 -33.30 -24.79 -21.48
CA MET A 100 -32.76 -25.75 -22.44
C MET A 100 -33.00 -27.21 -22.02
N HIS A 101 -32.89 -27.53 -20.73
CA HIS A 101 -33.18 -28.87 -20.20
C HIS A 101 -34.68 -29.20 -20.14
N GLU A 102 -35.56 -28.21 -19.95
CA GLU A 102 -37.01 -28.40 -19.95
C GLU A 102 -37.56 -28.71 -21.37
N ASP A 103 -36.94 -28.13 -22.40
CA ASP A 103 -37.31 -28.35 -23.82
C ASP A 103 -36.56 -29.52 -24.48
N THR A 104 -35.64 -30.19 -23.76
CA THR A 104 -34.91 -31.37 -24.27
C THR A 104 -35.53 -32.63 -23.67
N PRO A 105 -35.99 -33.60 -24.49
CA PRO A 105 -36.51 -34.87 -23.97
C PRO A 105 -35.45 -35.55 -23.09
N PRO A 106 -35.87 -36.28 -22.03
CA PRO A 106 -34.92 -36.91 -21.12
C PRO A 106 -34.01 -37.88 -21.89
N LEU A 107 -32.70 -37.77 -21.68
CA LEU A 107 -31.71 -38.68 -22.27
C LEU A 107 -32.06 -40.12 -21.95
N SER A 108 -31.92 -40.98 -22.97
CA SER A 108 -32.05 -42.43 -22.84
C SER A 108 -31.00 -43.00 -21.90
N GLU A 109 -31.25 -44.18 -21.34
CA GLU A 109 -30.39 -44.80 -20.32
C GLU A 109 -28.95 -45.03 -20.82
N GLU A 110 -28.80 -45.37 -22.10
CA GLU A 110 -27.51 -45.53 -22.80
C GLU A 110 -26.73 -44.22 -22.95
N GLU A 111 -27.42 -43.09 -23.14
CA GLU A 111 -26.76 -41.79 -23.26
C GLU A 111 -26.31 -41.23 -21.89
N ARG A 112 -26.97 -41.63 -20.79
CA ARG A 112 -26.60 -41.19 -19.42
C ARG A 112 -25.31 -41.83 -18.91
N GLU A 113 -25.04 -43.07 -19.28
CA GLU A 113 -23.78 -43.76 -18.93
C GLU A 113 -22.56 -43.18 -19.67
N SER A 114 -22.79 -42.51 -20.80
CA SER A 114 -21.72 -41.89 -21.60
C SER A 114 -21.30 -40.49 -21.12
N LEU A 115 -22.02 -39.87 -20.18
CA LEU A 115 -21.72 -38.53 -19.70
C LEU A 115 -20.53 -38.54 -18.72
N PRO A 116 -19.48 -37.72 -18.95
CA PRO A 116 -18.38 -37.61 -18.01
C PRO A 116 -18.91 -37.06 -16.68
N THR A 117 -18.79 -37.85 -15.63
CA THR A 117 -19.15 -37.48 -14.25
C THR A 117 -18.34 -36.25 -13.87
N THR A 118 -18.95 -35.07 -13.85
CA THR A 118 -18.28 -33.86 -13.34
C THR A 118 -17.94 -34.09 -11.87
N PRO A 119 -16.66 -34.01 -11.47
CA PRO A 119 -16.27 -34.29 -10.11
C PRO A 119 -16.95 -33.27 -9.18
N GLU A 120 -17.69 -33.77 -8.19
CA GLU A 120 -18.26 -32.94 -7.13
C GLU A 120 -17.17 -32.06 -6.51
N ASN A 121 -17.51 -30.79 -6.30
CA ASN A 121 -16.62 -29.68 -5.92
C ASN A 121 -16.08 -29.79 -4.47
N HIS A 122 -15.44 -30.90 -4.10
CA HIS A 122 -14.76 -31.10 -2.81
C HIS A 122 -13.61 -30.09 -2.58
N GLN A 123 -13.10 -29.43 -3.62
CA GLN A 123 -12.09 -28.37 -3.52
C GLN A 123 -12.56 -27.14 -2.73
N SER A 124 -13.88 -26.87 -2.68
CA SER A 124 -14.41 -25.64 -2.06
C SER A 124 -14.29 -25.63 -0.53
N VAL A 125 -14.34 -26.79 0.13
CA VAL A 125 -14.25 -26.92 1.60
C VAL A 125 -12.80 -26.92 2.07
N SER A 126 -11.90 -27.58 1.34
CA SER A 126 -10.47 -27.61 1.67
C SER A 126 -9.83 -26.22 1.51
N GLY A 127 -10.23 -25.45 0.50
CA GLY A 127 -9.79 -24.07 0.28
C GLY A 127 -10.20 -23.13 1.41
N LYS A 128 -11.42 -23.26 1.93
CA LYS A 128 -11.91 -22.47 3.08
C LYS A 128 -11.12 -22.75 4.36
N ARG A 129 -10.80 -24.02 4.64
CA ARG A 129 -9.98 -24.41 5.80
C ARG A 129 -8.54 -23.86 5.67
N ARG A 130 -7.90 -24.02 4.51
CA ARG A 130 -6.56 -23.45 4.22
C ARG A 130 -6.54 -21.93 4.32
N TYR A 131 -7.59 -21.24 3.88
CA TYR A 131 -7.70 -19.80 4.03
C TYR A 131 -7.78 -19.37 5.49
N ALA A 132 -8.59 -20.06 6.30
CA ALA A 132 -8.74 -19.74 7.72
C ALA A 132 -7.42 -19.93 8.50
N THR A 133 -6.69 -21.02 8.25
CA THR A 133 -5.37 -21.26 8.88
C THR A 133 -4.35 -20.21 8.45
N ASN A 134 -4.25 -19.91 7.15
CA ASN A 134 -3.34 -18.89 6.63
C ASN A 134 -3.67 -17.48 7.17
N ARG A 135 -4.95 -17.15 7.33
CA ARG A 135 -5.39 -15.88 7.93
C ARG A 135 -4.95 -15.78 9.40
N LYS A 136 -5.14 -16.85 10.19
CA LYS A 136 -4.69 -16.89 11.59
C LYS A 136 -3.17 -16.76 11.69
N ARG A 137 -2.41 -17.47 10.84
CA ARG A 137 -0.95 -17.37 10.78
C ARG A 137 -0.49 -15.95 10.47
N ARG A 138 -1.04 -15.33 9.43
CA ARG A 138 -0.74 -13.95 9.03
C ARG A 138 -1.05 -12.94 10.13
N SER A 139 -2.15 -13.14 10.87
CA SER A 139 -2.50 -12.28 12.01
C SER A 139 -1.45 -12.34 13.12
N ARG A 140 -0.97 -13.54 13.47
CA ARG A 140 0.09 -13.75 14.47
C ARG A 140 1.42 -13.13 14.01
N GLU A 141 1.83 -13.38 12.77
CA GLU A 141 3.03 -12.79 12.19
C GLU A 141 2.97 -11.26 12.20
N ASN A 142 1.82 -10.68 11.82
CA ASN A 142 1.62 -9.25 11.86
C ASN A 142 1.73 -8.70 13.28
N LYS A 143 1.09 -9.34 14.27
CA LYS A 143 1.19 -8.91 15.67
C LYS A 143 2.65 -8.91 16.14
N TYR A 144 3.38 -10.00 15.89
CA TYR A 144 4.80 -10.11 16.21
C TYR A 144 5.64 -9.01 15.55
N LYS A 145 5.45 -8.78 14.24
CA LYS A 145 6.15 -7.71 13.51
C LYS A 145 5.87 -6.32 14.09
N HIS A 146 4.62 -6.03 14.47
CA HIS A 146 4.27 -4.74 15.08
C HIS A 146 4.92 -4.56 16.46
N GLU A 147 4.93 -5.60 17.30
CA GLU A 147 5.60 -5.55 18.60
C GLU A 147 7.12 -5.39 18.46
N LEU A 148 7.73 -6.08 17.48
CA LEU A 148 9.15 -5.94 17.18
C LEU A 148 9.50 -4.53 16.71
N ILE A 149 8.70 -3.96 15.79
CA ILE A 149 8.86 -2.58 15.31
C ILE A 149 8.79 -1.61 16.50
N LYS A 150 7.80 -1.76 17.38
CA LYS A 150 7.66 -0.91 18.58
C LYS A 150 8.91 -1.00 19.48
N LYS A 151 9.43 -2.20 19.74
CA LYS A 151 10.66 -2.41 20.52
C LYS A 151 11.88 -1.75 19.86
N LEU A 152 12.03 -1.89 18.53
CA LEU A 152 13.13 -1.29 17.78
C LEU A 152 13.05 0.24 17.78
N GLN A 153 11.85 0.82 17.62
CA GLN A 153 11.64 2.26 17.70
C GLN A 153 12.06 2.82 19.06
N LEU A 154 11.68 2.15 20.16
CA LEU A 154 12.10 2.54 21.51
C LEU A 154 13.62 2.47 21.67
N LYS A 155 14.27 1.42 21.14
CA LYS A 155 15.74 1.32 21.14
C LYS A 155 16.38 2.47 20.38
N VAL A 156 15.90 2.77 19.17
CA VAL A 156 16.39 3.89 18.35
C VAL A 156 16.25 5.22 19.11
N GLN A 157 15.10 5.47 19.74
CA GLN A 157 14.88 6.68 20.52
C GLN A 157 15.86 6.77 21.70
N LYS A 158 16.06 5.67 22.45
CA LYS A 158 17.04 5.59 23.53
C LYS A 158 18.45 5.92 23.04
N TYR A 159 18.88 5.33 21.92
CA TYR A 159 20.22 5.59 21.36
C TYR A 159 20.37 7.02 20.83
N LYS A 160 19.33 7.59 20.20
CA LYS A 160 19.33 9.00 19.80
C LYS A 160 19.49 9.94 20.99
N GLN A 161 18.74 9.71 22.07
CA GLN A 161 18.87 10.50 23.30
C GLN A 161 20.26 10.33 23.94
N ARG A 162 20.77 9.11 24.01
CA ARG A 162 22.13 8.84 24.53
C ARG A 162 23.18 9.57 23.69
N TYR A 163 23.08 9.49 22.37
CA TYR A 163 23.98 10.18 21.46
C TYR A 163 23.91 11.70 21.64
N HIS A 164 22.71 12.27 21.73
CA HIS A 164 22.53 13.70 21.97
C HIS A 164 23.19 14.15 23.29
N ARG A 165 22.98 13.40 24.39
CA ARG A 165 23.64 13.68 25.68
C ARG A 165 25.16 13.62 25.56
N LEU A 166 25.70 12.58 24.93
CA LEU A 166 27.15 12.43 24.73
C LEU A 166 27.72 13.53 23.83
N LYS A 167 27.01 13.90 22.77
CA LYS A 167 27.39 15.00 21.88
C LYS A 167 27.44 16.32 22.64
N ASN A 168 26.42 16.63 23.44
CA ASN A 168 26.37 17.85 24.24
C ASN A 168 27.42 17.86 25.35
N ILE A 169 27.70 16.72 25.98
CA ILE A 169 28.80 16.59 26.96
C ILE A 169 30.14 16.86 26.28
N LYS A 170 30.37 16.36 25.06
CA LYS A 170 31.61 16.64 24.31
C LYS A 170 31.73 18.12 23.93
N LEU A 171 30.65 18.73 23.45
CA LEU A 171 30.62 20.14 23.07
C LEU A 171 30.82 21.08 24.27
N ASN A 172 30.23 20.75 25.41
CA ASN A 172 30.23 21.60 26.60
C ASN A 172 31.30 21.21 27.64
N LYS A 173 32.25 20.31 27.28
CA LYS A 173 33.26 19.78 28.22
C LYS A 173 34.14 20.89 28.81
N ASN A 174 34.35 21.95 28.05
CA ASN A 174 35.17 23.11 28.40
C ASN A 174 34.34 24.41 28.39
N ASP A 175 33.02 24.33 28.54
CA ASP A 175 32.17 25.52 28.56
C ASP A 175 32.48 26.38 29.81
N PRO A 176 33.04 27.60 29.65
CA PRO A 176 33.39 28.48 30.77
C PRO A 176 32.20 28.85 31.65
N SER A 177 30.98 28.78 31.10
CA SER A 177 29.76 29.11 31.83
C SER A 177 29.29 27.99 32.76
N SER A 178 29.80 26.76 32.61
CA SER A 178 29.49 25.64 33.50
C SER A 178 30.35 25.70 34.77
N PRO A 179 29.82 25.39 35.98
CA PRO A 179 30.61 25.35 37.21
C PRO A 179 31.88 24.49 37.10
N ARG A 180 31.80 23.37 36.35
CA ARG A 180 32.96 22.50 36.10
C ARG A 180 33.97 23.14 35.15
N GLY A 181 33.52 23.85 34.11
CA GLY A 181 34.40 24.55 33.18
C GLY A 181 35.13 25.71 33.87
N ARG A 182 34.42 26.47 34.71
CA ARG A 182 35.00 27.49 35.60
C ARG A 182 36.05 26.91 36.54
N ALA A 183 35.75 25.78 37.19
CA ALA A 183 36.71 25.12 38.06
C ALA A 183 37.96 24.64 37.30
N ILE A 184 37.81 24.13 36.08
CA ILE A 184 38.95 23.76 35.22
C ILE A 184 39.79 24.99 34.87
N GLN A 185 39.16 26.13 34.52
CA GLN A 185 39.89 27.37 34.25
C GLN A 185 40.69 27.86 35.46
N ILE A 186 40.06 27.92 36.64
CA ILE A 186 40.71 28.31 37.89
C ILE A 186 41.89 27.36 38.21
N LEU A 187 41.69 26.05 37.99
CA LEU A 187 42.74 25.06 38.19
C LEU A 187 43.90 25.18 37.19
N ASP A 188 43.65 25.65 35.96
CA ASP A 188 44.68 25.83 34.95
C ASP A 188 45.48 27.14 35.19
N GLU A 189 44.82 28.19 35.68
CA GLU A 189 45.45 29.45 36.11
C GLU A 189 46.43 29.22 37.28
N ASP A 190 46.00 28.48 38.30
CA ASP A 190 46.78 28.23 39.52
C ASP A 190 47.47 26.86 39.56
N LYS A 191 47.65 26.22 38.40
CA LYS A 191 48.10 24.83 38.27
C LYS A 191 49.34 24.47 39.09
N LYS A 192 50.33 25.36 39.12
CA LYS A 192 51.58 25.17 39.87
C LYS A 192 51.36 25.20 41.39
N ILE A 193 50.46 26.05 41.87
CA ILE A 193 50.14 26.19 43.30
C ILE A 193 49.34 24.98 43.76
N VAL A 194 48.34 24.58 42.98
CA VAL A 194 47.50 23.41 43.25
C VAL A 194 48.34 22.13 43.29
N ALA A 195 49.26 21.94 42.34
CA ALA A 195 50.16 20.79 42.32
C ALA A 195 51.05 20.71 43.58
N LYS A 196 51.61 21.84 44.03
CA LYS A 196 52.40 21.89 45.27
C LYS A 196 51.58 21.53 46.51
N LYS A 197 50.34 22.05 46.63
CA LYS A 197 49.45 21.75 47.75
C LYS A 197 49.00 20.28 47.76
N LEU A 198 48.72 19.70 46.59
CA LEU A 198 48.38 18.28 46.48
C LEU A 198 49.53 17.38 46.89
N LEU A 199 50.74 17.65 46.41
CA LEU A 199 51.94 16.90 46.79
C LEU A 199 52.17 16.96 48.30
N PHE A 200 52.03 18.14 48.90
CA PHE A 200 52.13 18.31 50.34
C PHE A 200 51.08 17.48 51.10
N ALA A 201 49.81 17.52 50.67
CA ALA A 201 48.74 16.76 51.30
C ALA A 201 48.95 15.24 51.18
N GLU A 202 49.50 14.77 50.06
CA GLU A 202 49.82 13.36 49.83
C GLU A 202 50.94 12.89 50.79
N VAL A 203 52.02 13.66 50.90
CA VAL A 203 53.12 13.40 51.84
C VAL A 203 52.62 13.37 53.29
N MET A 204 51.80 14.35 53.69
CA MET A 204 51.22 14.40 55.03
C MET A 204 50.31 13.20 55.31
N SER A 205 49.50 12.79 54.32
CA SER A 205 48.62 11.64 54.45
C SER A 205 49.40 10.34 54.63
N ASP A 206 50.50 10.17 53.91
CA ASP A 206 51.36 8.99 54.01
C ASP A 206 52.14 8.96 55.33
N GLN A 207 52.59 10.11 55.84
CA GLN A 207 53.18 10.23 57.17
C GLN A 207 52.17 9.86 58.25
N LEU A 208 50.94 10.38 58.20
CA LEU A 208 49.88 10.04 59.15
C LEU A 208 49.52 8.55 59.10
N LYS A 209 49.40 7.96 57.91
CA LYS A 209 49.14 6.51 57.75
C LYS A 209 50.27 5.65 58.31
N LYS A 210 51.53 6.10 58.21
CA LYS A 210 52.68 5.40 58.82
C LYS A 210 52.61 5.48 60.34
N ILE A 211 52.31 6.64 60.89
CA ILE A 211 52.17 6.87 62.34
C ILE A 211 50.99 6.06 62.92
N MET A 212 49.87 5.95 62.20
CA MET A 212 48.69 5.18 62.63
C MET A 212 48.84 3.65 62.48
N LYS A 213 49.88 3.17 61.79
CA LYS A 213 50.14 1.73 61.60
C LYS A 213 51.19 1.16 62.57
N THR A 214 51.90 2.01 63.29
CA THR A 214 52.72 1.69 64.46
C THR A 214 51.90 1.86 65.73
#